data_AF-A0A1Y5GRQ3-F1
#
_entry.id   AF-A0A1Y5GRQ3-F1
#
_cell.length_a   1.000
_cell.length_b   1.000
_cell.length_c   1.000
_cell.angle_alpha   90.00
_cell.angle_beta   90.00
_cell.angle_gamma   90.00
#
_symmetry.space_group_name_H-M   'P 1'
#
loop_
_entity.id
_entity.type
_entity.pdbx_description
1 polymer ?
#
loop_
_entity_poly.entity_id
_entity_poly.type
_entity_poly.pdbx_seq_one_letter_code
_entity_poly.pdbx_strand_id
1 'polypeptide(L)' 'MKWLLYVVLISQITGCALFPGAKPWERHHLAKPEMTFGGDEINDGFDDHVYFSKEASSGGRGFGGGGCGCN' A
#
# COMPACT_ATOMS: atom_id res chain seq x y z
N MET A 1 -15.38 -7.47 -41.34
CA MET A 1 -13.93 -7.46 -41.03
C MET A 1 -13.54 -6.31 -40.11
N LYS A 2 -13.68 -5.04 -40.51
CA LYS A 2 -13.27 -3.88 -39.67
C LYS A 2 -13.95 -3.80 -38.29
N TRP A 3 -15.22 -4.17 -38.19
CA TRP A 3 -15.96 -4.22 -36.92
C TRP A 3 -15.35 -5.18 -35.89
N LEU A 4 -14.77 -6.30 -36.33
CA LEU A 4 -14.09 -7.24 -35.42
C LEU A 4 -12.85 -6.61 -34.79
N LEU A 5 -12.12 -5.77 -35.53
CA LEU A 5 -10.95 -5.06 -35.01
C LEU A 5 -11.34 -4.03 -33.94
N TYR A 6 -12.45 -3.34 -34.11
CA TYR A 6 -12.95 -2.38 -33.11
C TYR A 6 -13.40 -3.07 -31.81
N VAL A 7 -14.07 -4.23 -31.91
CA VAL A 7 -14.49 -5.01 -30.74
C VAL A 7 -13.29 -5.52 -29.94
N VAL A 8 -12.26 -6.03 -30.62
CA VAL A 8 -11.02 -6.49 -29.97
C VAL A 8 -10.31 -5.34 -29.25
N LEU A 9 -10.23 -4.16 -29.88
CA LEU A 9 -9.57 -3.00 -29.29
C LEU A 9 -10.25 -2.50 -28.00
N ILE A 10 -11.59 -2.50 -27.95
CA ILE A 10 -12.35 -2.05 -26.77
C ILE A 10 -12.22 -3.03 -25.59
N SER A 11 -12.08 -4.33 -25.87
CA SER A 11 -11.97 -5.36 -24.82
C SER A 11 -10.72 -5.22 -23.92
N GLN A 12 -9.66 -4.59 -24.42
CA GLN A 12 -8.40 -4.47 -23.68
C GLN A 12 -8.43 -3.38 -22.59
N ILE A 13 -9.42 -2.47 -22.62
CA ILE A 13 -9.48 -1.31 -21.71
C ILE A 13 -10.36 -1.60 -20.48
N THR A 14 -11.22 -2.62 -20.54
CA THR A 14 -12.23 -2.87 -19.49
C THR A 14 -11.74 -3.75 -18.34
N GLY A 15 -10.55 -4.35 -18.44
CA GLY A 15 -10.06 -5.34 -17.45
C GLY A 15 -9.88 -4.78 -16.04
N CYS A 16 -9.30 -3.59 -15.88
CA CYS A 16 -8.99 -3.04 -14.56
C CYS A 16 -10.11 -2.18 -13.96
N ALA A 17 -10.93 -1.55 -14.81
CA ALA A 17 -11.98 -0.62 -14.37
C ALA A 17 -13.27 -1.32 -13.90
N LEU A 18 -13.50 -2.57 -14.35
CA LEU A 18 -14.67 -3.36 -13.95
C LEU A 18 -14.47 -4.12 -12.64
N PHE A 19 -13.24 -4.15 -12.09
CA PHE A 19 -12.99 -4.73 -10.78
C PHE A 19 -13.29 -3.66 -9.73
N PRO A 20 -14.35 -3.79 -8.91
CA PRO A 20 -14.77 -2.75 -7.97
C PRO A 20 -13.80 -2.52 -6.80
N GLY A 21 -12.61 -3.14 -6.82
CA GLY A 21 -11.62 -3.05 -5.75
C GLY A 21 -12.14 -3.58 -4.42
N ALA A 22 -11.32 -3.44 -3.38
CA ALA A 22 -11.80 -3.59 -2.02
C ALA A 22 -12.61 -2.34 -1.64
N LYS A 23 -13.80 -2.53 -1.08
CA LYS A 23 -14.64 -1.43 -0.63
C LYS A 23 -14.01 -0.78 0.61
N PRO A 24 -14.23 0.52 0.87
CA PRO A 24 -13.58 1.22 1.99
C PRO A 24 -13.78 0.55 3.35
N TRP A 25 -14.97 -0.03 3.58
CA TRP A 25 -15.28 -0.74 4.81
C TRP A 25 -14.71 -2.15 4.85
N GLU A 26 -14.25 -2.78 3.77
CA GLU A 26 -13.67 -4.13 3.79
C GLU A 26 -12.25 -4.13 4.36
N ARG A 27 -11.65 -2.95 4.56
CA ARG A 27 -10.28 -2.79 5.05
C ARG A 27 -10.02 -3.47 6.39
N HIS A 28 -10.96 -3.46 7.34
CA HIS A 28 -10.77 -4.10 8.64
C HIS A 28 -10.62 -5.62 8.56
N HIS A 29 -11.18 -6.26 7.54
CA HIS A 29 -11.05 -7.71 7.33
C HIS A 29 -9.92 -8.08 6.38
N LEU A 30 -9.60 -7.22 5.40
CA LEU A 30 -8.59 -7.50 4.37
C LEU A 30 -7.18 -7.06 4.77
N ALA A 31 -7.02 -6.01 5.58
CA ALA A 31 -5.73 -5.51 6.03
C ALA A 31 -5.32 -6.22 7.33
N LYS A 32 -4.69 -7.39 7.19
CA LYS A 32 -4.20 -8.16 8.35
C LYS A 32 -3.00 -7.47 8.99
N PRO A 33 -2.79 -7.59 10.32
CA PRO A 33 -1.63 -7.01 11.00
C PRO A 33 -0.30 -7.48 10.42
N GLU A 34 -0.21 -8.71 9.91
CA GLU A 34 1.04 -9.25 9.36
C GLU A 34 1.40 -8.67 7.97
N MET A 35 0.52 -7.85 7.40
CA MET A 35 0.75 -7.12 6.15
C MET A 35 1.30 -5.71 6.37
N THR A 36 1.53 -5.30 7.64
CA THR A 36 2.16 -4.01 7.94
C THR A 36 3.61 -3.99 7.44
N PHE A 37 4.07 -2.83 6.99
CA PHE A 37 5.49 -2.62 6.72
C PHE A 37 6.26 -2.63 8.03
N GLY A 38 7.44 -3.27 8.02
CA GLY A 38 8.27 -3.41 9.21
C GLY A 38 8.44 -4.88 9.63
N GLY A 39 9.35 -5.10 10.57
CA GLY A 39 9.57 -6.38 11.22
C GLY A 39 8.92 -6.41 12.59
N ASP A 40 9.62 -7.00 13.55
CA ASP A 40 9.28 -6.82 14.96
C ASP A 40 9.58 -5.38 15.42
N GLU A 41 8.79 -4.89 16.38
CA GLU A 41 8.89 -3.52 16.91
C GLU A 41 10.30 -3.19 17.45
N ILE A 42 11.00 -4.20 17.98
CA ILE A 42 12.36 -4.03 18.53
C ILE A 42 13.36 -3.78 17.42
N ASN A 43 13.33 -4.60 16.36
CA ASN A 43 14.20 -4.41 15.21
C ASN A 43 13.93 -3.08 14.50
N ASP A 44 12.66 -2.72 14.31
CA ASP A 44 12.29 -1.45 13.67
C ASP A 44 12.78 -0.24 14.48
N GLY A 45 12.63 -0.29 15.82
CA GLY A 45 13.15 0.76 16.71
C GLY A 45 14.68 0.85 16.71
N PHE A 46 15.37 -0.28 16.59
CA PHE A 46 16.83 -0.31 16.46
C PHE A 46 17.30 0.30 15.14
N ASP A 47 16.65 -0.07 14.03
CA ASP A 47 16.95 0.47 12.71
C ASP A 47 16.73 1.97 12.64
N ASP A 48 15.66 2.47 13.27
CA ASP A 48 15.38 3.91 13.40
C ASP A 48 16.48 4.61 14.21
N HIS A 49 16.88 4.06 15.36
CA HIS A 49 17.94 4.64 16.17
C HIS A 49 19.25 4.77 15.38
N VAL A 50 19.64 3.72 14.64
CA VAL A 50 20.83 3.74 13.78
C VAL A 50 20.69 4.77 12.66
N TYR A 51 19.52 4.84 12.01
CA TYR A 51 19.25 5.74 10.91
C TYR A 51 19.35 7.22 11.34
N PHE A 52 18.64 7.62 12.40
CA PHE A 52 18.67 9.00 12.92
C PHE A 52 20.05 9.41 13.44
N SER A 53 20.76 8.47 14.07
CA SER A 53 22.13 8.70 14.53
C SER A 53 23.09 8.99 13.37
N LYS A 54 22.91 8.31 12.22
CA LYS A 54 23.75 8.52 11.03
C LYS A 54 23.42 9.80 10.28
N GLU A 55 22.14 10.16 10.23
CA GLU A 55 21.68 11.33 9.48
C GLU A 55 21.72 12.63 10.28
N ALA A 56 22.11 12.57 11.56
CA ALA A 56 22.03 13.69 12.50
C ALA A 56 20.65 14.37 12.51
N SER A 57 19.61 13.60 12.22
CA SER A 57 18.23 14.05 12.13
C SER A 57 17.48 13.62 13.39
N SER A 58 16.62 14.49 13.90
CA SER A 58 15.74 14.22 15.05
C SER A 58 14.29 14.29 14.58
N GLY A 59 13.48 13.27 14.87
CA GLY A 59 12.06 13.28 14.48
C GLY A 59 11.37 11.95 14.19
N GLY A 60 12.06 10.80 14.21
CA GLY A 60 11.43 9.51 13.90
C GLY A 60 11.09 9.39 12.41
N ARG A 61 10.90 8.15 11.91
CA ARG A 61 10.38 7.97 10.55
C ARG A 61 8.91 8.38 10.66
N GLY A 62 8.52 9.46 9.98
CA GLY A 62 7.20 10.07 10.15
C GLY A 62 6.08 9.03 10.22
N PHE A 63 5.17 9.21 11.20
CA PHE A 63 4.00 8.36 11.48
C PHE A 63 3.33 7.87 10.20
N GLY A 64 3.66 6.66 9.78
CA GLY A 64 3.22 6.13 8.48
C GLY A 64 3.45 4.64 8.33
N GLY A 65 3.49 3.89 9.44
CA GLY A 65 3.33 2.44 9.41
C GLY A 65 1.94 2.10 8.87
N GLY A 66 1.87 1.15 7.94
CA GLY A 66 0.67 0.78 7.18
C GLY A 66 -0.54 0.45 8.04
N GLY A 67 -1.35 1.46 8.36
CA GLY A 67 -2.59 1.39 9.12
C GLY A 67 -3.55 2.51 8.69
N CYS A 68 -4.68 2.68 9.38
CA CYS A 68 -5.83 3.57 9.08
C CYS A 68 -5.50 4.98 8.51
N GLY A 69 -4.27 5.50 8.62
CA GLY A 69 -3.95 6.86 8.21
C GLY A 69 -4.66 7.91 9.06
N CYS A 70 -5.14 7.48 10.22
CA CYS A 70 -5.89 8.28 11.17
C CYS A 70 -4.87 8.83 12.16
N ASN A 71 -4.33 10.02 11.84
CA ASN A 71 -3.94 10.97 12.88
C ASN A 71 -5.21 11.49 13.56
#